data_AF-A0A093LSA2-F1
#
_entry.id   AF-A0A093LSA2-F1
#
_cell.length_a   1.000
_cell.length_b   1.000
_cell.length_c   1.000
_cell.angle_alpha   90.00
_cell.angle_beta   90.00
_cell.angle_gamma   90.00
#
_symmetry.space_group_name_H-M   'P 1'
#
loop_
_entity.id
_entity.type
_entity.pdbx_description
1 polymer ?
#
loop_
_entity_poly.entity_id
_entity_poly.type
_entity_poly.pdbx_seq_one_letter_code
_entity_poly.pdbx_strand_id
1 'polypeptide(L)'
;PLPSPSLPSQITIIFKSYQDCTDQKVYQAVTDDLPAAFVDGTTSGGDGNTKSLRIVEKVSGKYVEMHASYIGTTVYIRQLGHYLTLAIRMPQELVTAYEESQDLQLCVNGCPSSERIDDSGRLPLPVMGPLLPQGGAAYPRSVYTLETATSTCYEKMLVKDLYFYSCVFDLLTTGDANFTAAAHSALQDVEALHPRREHWHIFPSSGGVGKGSKFFLGLGLVCLTLVAF
;
A
#
# COMPACT_ATOMS: atom_id res chain seq x y z
N PRO A 1 26.02 -7.29 -7.35
CA PRO A 1 24.86 -7.59 -6.49
C PRO A 1 23.70 -6.67 -6.88
N LEU A 2 22.75 -7.19 -7.66
CA LEU A 2 21.49 -6.48 -7.92
C LEU A 2 20.73 -6.36 -6.60
N PRO A 3 20.08 -5.22 -6.30
CA PRO A 3 19.19 -5.14 -5.14
C PRO A 3 18.04 -6.14 -5.36
N SER A 4 17.96 -7.15 -4.50
CA SER A 4 16.74 -7.94 -4.35
C SER A 4 15.61 -7.00 -3.89
N PRO A 5 14.36 -7.18 -4.34
CA PRO A 5 13.24 -6.43 -3.78
C PRO A 5 13.24 -6.62 -2.25
N SER A 6 13.42 -5.53 -1.52
CA SER A 6 13.43 -5.55 -0.06
C SER A 6 11.98 -5.57 0.42
N LEU A 7 11.54 -6.72 0.90
CA LEU A 7 10.21 -6.88 1.48
C LEU A 7 10.26 -6.72 2.99
N PRO A 8 9.21 -6.16 3.61
CA PRO A 8 9.18 -5.98 5.05
C PRO A 8 9.13 -7.35 5.74
N SER A 9 10.21 -7.69 6.43
CA SER A 9 10.30 -8.83 7.35
C SER A 9 9.80 -8.49 8.75
N GLN A 10 9.57 -7.21 9.03
CA GLN A 10 9.09 -6.70 10.29
C GLN A 10 8.17 -5.50 10.05
N ILE A 11 7.05 -5.46 10.77
CA ILE A 11 6.13 -4.32 10.84
C ILE A 11 6.04 -3.87 12.30
N THR A 12 6.20 -2.58 12.52
CA THR A 12 5.99 -1.96 13.84
C THR A 12 5.00 -0.82 13.69
N ILE A 13 3.95 -0.83 14.52
CA ILE A 13 2.91 0.20 14.55
C ILE A 13 2.86 0.78 15.95
N ILE A 14 2.92 2.11 16.03
CA ILE A 14 2.87 2.84 17.29
C ILE A 14 1.60 3.68 17.28
N PHE A 15 0.64 3.30 18.12
CA PHE A 15 -0.51 4.15 18.45
C PHE A 15 -0.08 5.09 19.56
N LYS A 16 0.15 6.37 19.23
CA LYS A 16 0.49 7.40 20.22
C LYS A 16 -0.66 7.54 21.25
N SER A 17 -0.32 7.96 22.45
CA SER A 17 -1.34 8.24 23.47
C SER A 17 -2.32 9.30 22.98
N TYR A 18 -3.59 9.10 23.30
CA TYR A 18 -4.65 10.05 23.01
C TYR A 18 -5.51 10.19 24.26
N GLN A 19 -5.58 11.42 24.78
CA GLN A 19 -6.20 11.73 26.07
C GLN A 19 -7.62 11.16 26.13
N ASP A 20 -7.95 10.52 27.24
CA ASP A 20 -9.25 9.90 27.54
C ASP A 20 -9.66 8.75 26.59
N CYS A 21 -8.81 8.34 25.62
CA CYS A 21 -9.11 7.26 24.68
C CYS A 21 -8.19 6.06 24.81
N THR A 22 -6.86 6.26 24.80
CA THR A 22 -5.89 5.17 24.89
C THR A 22 -4.53 5.67 25.35
N ASP A 23 -3.87 4.89 26.19
CA ASP A 23 -2.43 4.99 26.38
C ASP A 23 -1.69 4.61 25.10
N GLN A 24 -0.39 4.92 25.06
CA GLN A 24 0.45 4.51 23.94
C GLN A 24 0.47 2.98 23.84
N LYS A 25 0.20 2.46 22.65
CA LYS A 25 0.27 1.02 22.35
C LYS A 25 1.23 0.77 21.20
N VAL A 26 2.06 -0.26 21.35
CA VAL A 26 3.01 -0.69 20.33
C VAL A 26 2.63 -2.09 19.88
N TYR A 27 2.47 -2.23 18.57
CA TYR A 27 2.30 -3.51 17.90
C TYR A 27 3.55 -3.82 17.09
N GLN A 28 4.01 -5.06 17.16
CA GLN A 28 5.15 -5.54 16.39
C GLN A 28 4.83 -6.93 15.86
N ALA A 29 5.09 -7.11 14.57
CA ALA A 29 5.01 -8.40 13.91
C ALA A 29 6.29 -8.63 13.11
N VAL A 30 6.73 -9.89 13.05
CA VAL A 30 7.83 -10.33 12.21
C VAL A 30 7.34 -11.52 11.38
N THR A 31 8.06 -11.87 10.32
CA THR A 31 7.75 -13.09 9.57
C THR A 31 7.71 -14.30 10.52
N ASP A 32 6.67 -15.13 10.39
CA ASP A 32 6.36 -16.31 11.21
C ASP A 32 5.89 -16.03 12.65
N ASP A 33 5.76 -14.76 13.04
CA ASP A 33 5.19 -14.34 14.32
C ASP A 33 4.28 -13.10 14.13
N LEU A 34 2.99 -13.40 13.93
CA LEU A 34 1.93 -12.40 13.80
C LEU A 34 0.99 -12.45 15.02
N PRO A 35 1.33 -11.78 16.13
CA PRO A 35 0.58 -11.87 17.38
C PRO A 35 -0.76 -11.14 17.29
N ALA A 36 -1.75 -11.62 18.05
CA ALA A 36 -3.06 -10.98 18.23
C ALA A 36 -3.10 -10.01 19.43
N ALA A 37 -1.95 -9.49 19.86
CA ALA A 37 -1.78 -8.64 21.02
C ALA A 37 -0.72 -7.56 20.77
N PHE A 38 -0.77 -6.49 21.53
CA PHE A 38 0.29 -5.49 21.64
C PHE A 38 1.49 -6.09 22.40
N VAL A 39 2.64 -5.42 22.32
CA VAL A 39 3.89 -5.89 22.97
C VAL A 39 3.78 -6.03 24.50
N ASP A 40 2.83 -5.33 25.11
CA ASP A 40 2.53 -5.41 26.55
C ASP A 40 1.55 -6.56 26.89
N GLY A 41 1.18 -7.38 25.90
CA GLY A 41 0.24 -8.50 26.03
C GLY A 41 -1.24 -8.10 26.01
N THR A 42 -1.55 -6.80 25.94
CA THR A 42 -2.95 -6.34 25.87
C THR A 42 -3.51 -6.47 24.46
N THR A 43 -4.83 -6.64 24.32
CA THR A 43 -5.50 -6.72 23.00
C THR A 43 -6.35 -5.48 22.71
N SER A 44 -6.38 -4.52 23.63
CA SER A 44 -7.11 -3.27 23.50
C SER A 44 -6.41 -2.12 24.23
N GLY A 45 -6.67 -0.90 23.76
CA GLY A 45 -6.32 0.35 24.43
C GLY A 45 -7.58 1.13 24.82
N GLY A 46 -7.50 1.83 25.95
CA GLY A 46 -8.59 2.59 26.56
C GLY A 46 -9.20 1.94 27.81
N ASP A 47 -9.85 2.77 28.62
CA ASP A 47 -10.41 2.36 29.91
C ASP A 47 -11.86 1.83 29.79
N GLY A 48 -12.15 0.75 30.53
CA GLY A 48 -13.52 0.28 30.78
C GLY A 48 -14.26 -0.32 29.57
N ASN A 49 -15.49 0.16 29.32
CA ASN A 49 -16.48 -0.48 28.44
C ASN A 49 -16.38 -0.05 26.96
N THR A 50 -15.59 0.99 26.66
CA THR A 50 -15.40 1.55 25.31
C THR A 50 -13.99 1.29 24.82
N LYS A 51 -13.79 0.15 24.16
CA LYS A 51 -12.51 -0.22 23.53
C LYS A 51 -12.27 0.67 22.30
N SER A 52 -11.58 1.79 22.50
CA SER A 52 -11.28 2.77 21.45
C SER A 52 -10.24 2.23 20.44
N LEU A 53 -9.34 1.37 20.92
CA LEU A 53 -8.34 0.64 20.15
C LEU A 53 -8.47 -0.86 20.44
N ARG A 54 -8.46 -1.69 19.40
CA ARG A 54 -8.49 -3.16 19.56
C ARG A 54 -7.74 -3.89 18.44
N ILE A 55 -7.18 -5.04 18.77
CA ILE A 55 -6.66 -6.03 17.83
C ILE A 55 -7.68 -7.17 17.71
N VAL A 56 -7.93 -7.60 16.47
CA VAL A 56 -8.81 -8.73 16.15
C VAL A 56 -8.04 -9.69 15.27
N GLU A 57 -7.84 -10.92 15.73
CA GLU A 57 -7.32 -12.00 14.90
C GLU A 57 -8.43 -12.51 13.99
N LYS A 58 -8.19 -12.51 12.67
CA LYS A 58 -9.12 -13.02 11.66
C LYS A 58 -8.74 -14.41 11.19
N VAL A 59 -7.44 -14.65 11.05
CA VAL A 59 -6.88 -15.97 10.72
C VAL A 59 -5.68 -16.19 11.62
N SER A 60 -5.68 -17.30 12.34
CA SER A 60 -4.69 -17.52 13.39
C SER A 60 -3.26 -17.47 12.87
N GLY A 61 -2.45 -16.57 13.45
CA GLY A 61 -1.05 -16.34 13.06
C GLY A 61 -0.82 -15.88 11.61
N LYS A 62 -1.87 -15.47 10.89
CA LYS A 62 -1.78 -15.10 9.46
C LYS A 62 -2.48 -13.81 9.07
N TYR A 63 -3.52 -13.40 9.80
CA TYR A 63 -4.25 -12.17 9.52
C TYR A 63 -4.76 -11.54 10.81
N VAL A 64 -4.31 -10.32 11.08
CA VAL A 64 -4.81 -9.48 12.17
C VAL A 64 -5.32 -8.15 11.64
N GLU A 65 -6.32 -7.63 12.32
CA GLU A 65 -6.85 -6.29 12.09
C GLU A 65 -6.72 -5.45 13.36
N MET A 66 -6.30 -4.21 13.19
CA MET A 66 -6.28 -3.20 14.24
C MET A 66 -7.32 -2.13 13.94
N HIS A 67 -8.16 -1.84 14.93
CA HIS A 67 -9.25 -0.88 14.83
C HIS A 67 -9.03 0.23 15.84
N ALA A 68 -8.55 1.38 15.38
CA ALA A 68 -8.34 2.59 16.16
C ALA A 68 -9.50 3.56 15.92
N SER A 69 -10.65 3.28 16.56
CA SER A 69 -11.91 3.98 16.34
C SER A 69 -11.82 5.47 16.70
N TYR A 70 -11.00 5.82 17.70
CA TYR A 70 -10.81 7.20 18.16
C TYR A 70 -10.17 8.13 17.10
N ILE A 71 -9.45 7.57 16.13
CA ILE A 71 -8.82 8.28 15.00
C ILE A 71 -9.35 7.77 13.65
N GLY A 72 -10.48 7.06 13.63
CA GLY A 72 -11.09 6.54 12.40
C GLY A 72 -10.18 5.65 11.54
N THR A 73 -9.16 5.06 12.15
CA THR A 73 -8.07 4.36 11.45
C THR A 73 -8.21 2.84 11.58
N THR A 74 -7.98 2.13 10.48
CA THR A 74 -7.99 0.66 10.44
C THR A 74 -6.72 0.18 9.77
N VAL A 75 -6.08 -0.85 10.34
CA VAL A 75 -4.87 -1.44 9.79
C VAL A 75 -5.03 -2.95 9.66
N TYR A 76 -4.68 -3.48 8.49
CA TYR A 76 -4.63 -4.90 8.21
C TYR A 76 -3.18 -5.34 8.04
N ILE A 77 -2.82 -6.45 8.70
CA ILE A 77 -1.53 -7.10 8.51
C ILE A 77 -1.77 -8.56 8.19
N ARG A 78 -1.20 -9.04 7.07
CA ARG A 78 -1.21 -10.46 6.73
C ARG A 78 0.18 -10.98 6.47
N GLN A 79 0.38 -12.24 6.85
CA GLN A 79 1.52 -13.01 6.40
C GLN A 79 1.14 -13.89 5.21
N LEU A 80 1.89 -13.76 4.12
CA LEU A 80 1.76 -14.54 2.90
C LEU A 80 3.11 -15.17 2.55
N GLY A 81 3.22 -16.48 2.76
CA GLY A 81 4.52 -17.16 2.70
C GLY A 81 5.46 -16.59 3.76
N HIS A 82 6.59 -16.05 3.31
CA HIS A 82 7.62 -15.45 4.16
C HIS A 82 7.55 -13.92 4.24
N TYR A 83 6.48 -13.31 3.74
CA TYR A 83 6.34 -11.87 3.61
C TYR A 83 5.18 -11.34 4.44
N LEU A 84 5.35 -10.15 4.99
CA LEU A 84 4.27 -9.40 5.62
C LEU A 84 3.70 -8.38 4.62
N THR A 85 2.39 -8.21 4.66
CA THR A 85 1.65 -7.20 3.89
C THR A 85 0.94 -6.26 4.86
N LEU A 86 0.83 -4.99 4.48
CA LEU A 86 0.28 -3.92 5.29
C LEU A 86 -0.72 -3.11 4.46
N ALA A 87 -1.93 -2.91 4.98
CA ALA A 87 -2.90 -1.99 4.42
C ALA A 87 -3.46 -1.09 5.51
N ILE A 88 -3.53 0.22 5.25
CA ILE A 88 -3.94 1.24 6.22
C ILE A 88 -5.04 2.09 5.61
N ARG A 89 -6.14 2.28 6.35
CA ARG A 89 -7.14 3.32 6.09
C ARG A 89 -7.07 4.36 7.18
N MET A 90 -6.86 5.61 6.80
CA MET A 90 -6.76 6.73 7.74
C MET A 90 -7.52 7.94 7.16
N PRO A 91 -8.22 8.75 8.01
CA PRO A 91 -8.81 10.02 7.57
C PRO A 91 -7.77 10.97 6.99
N GLN A 92 -8.13 11.69 5.93
CA GLN A 92 -7.21 12.55 5.20
C GLN A 92 -6.62 13.65 6.10
N GLU A 93 -7.43 14.20 7.00
CA GLU A 93 -7.04 15.26 7.92
C GLU A 93 -5.90 14.81 8.84
N LEU A 94 -5.91 13.53 9.26
CA LEU A 94 -4.86 12.95 10.10
C LEU A 94 -3.61 12.60 9.30
N VAL A 95 -3.76 12.17 8.05
CA VAL A 95 -2.62 11.90 7.15
C VAL A 95 -1.83 13.17 6.86
N THR A 96 -2.51 14.32 6.77
CA THR A 96 -1.87 15.63 6.52
C THR A 96 -1.43 16.37 7.79
N ALA A 97 -1.81 15.90 8.97
CA ALA A 97 -1.49 16.54 10.25
C ALA A 97 -0.11 16.14 10.80
N TYR A 98 0.93 16.25 9.97
CA TYR A 98 2.32 16.02 10.37
C TYR A 98 3.13 17.32 10.39
N GLU A 99 4.16 17.37 11.23
CA GLU A 99 5.08 18.50 11.29
C GLU A 99 6.07 18.46 10.13
N GLU A 100 6.48 19.64 9.63
CA GLU A 100 7.48 19.78 8.56
C GLU A 100 8.84 19.12 8.89
N SER A 101 9.10 18.79 10.16
CA SER A 101 10.31 18.08 10.57
C SER A 101 10.30 16.57 10.25
N GLN A 102 9.16 16.01 9.84
CA GLN A 102 8.96 14.58 9.57
C GLN A 102 9.01 14.29 8.06
N ASP A 103 10.08 14.72 7.39
CA ASP A 103 10.20 14.75 5.92
C ASP A 103 10.05 13.38 5.22
N LEU A 104 10.32 12.26 5.91
CA LEU A 104 10.29 10.93 5.31
C LEU A 104 9.03 10.14 5.70
N GLN A 105 7.96 10.30 4.92
CA GLN A 105 6.73 9.52 5.03
C GLN A 105 6.38 8.82 3.72
N LEU A 106 6.72 7.53 3.60
CA LEU A 106 6.51 6.75 2.38
C LEU A 106 5.03 6.62 1.98
N CYS A 107 4.12 6.59 2.95
CA CYS A 107 2.67 6.49 2.69
C CYS A 107 2.06 7.80 2.14
N VAL A 108 2.75 8.93 2.31
CA VAL A 108 2.29 10.26 1.84
C VAL A 108 3.03 10.68 0.59
N ASN A 109 4.36 10.64 0.63
CA ASN A 109 5.24 11.19 -0.41
C ASN A 109 5.77 10.11 -1.38
N GLY A 110 5.50 8.84 -1.09
CA GLY A 110 6.10 7.72 -1.81
C GLY A 110 7.59 7.54 -1.51
N CYS A 111 8.23 6.64 -2.24
CA CYS A 111 9.66 6.39 -2.10
C CYS A 111 10.50 7.56 -2.64
N PRO A 112 11.64 7.91 -2.02
CA PRO A 112 12.61 8.84 -2.58
C PRO A 112 13.09 8.39 -3.96
N SER A 113 13.39 9.33 -4.86
CA SER A 113 13.76 9.01 -6.25
C SER A 113 14.97 8.08 -6.37
N SER A 114 15.91 8.09 -5.43
CA SER A 114 17.06 7.18 -5.40
C SER A 114 16.71 5.73 -5.07
N GLU A 115 15.59 5.51 -4.38
CA GLU A 115 15.07 4.18 -4.00
C GLU A 115 13.99 3.70 -4.99
N ARG A 116 13.61 4.55 -5.95
CA ARG A 116 12.71 4.16 -7.03
C ARG A 116 13.51 3.33 -8.02
N ILE A 117 12.95 2.19 -8.37
CA ILE A 117 13.48 1.35 -9.45
C ILE A 117 13.19 2.11 -10.76
N ASP A 118 14.23 2.72 -11.34
CA ASP A 118 14.15 3.51 -12.57
C ASP A 118 14.26 2.62 -13.84
N ASP A 119 13.97 3.21 -15.00
CA ASP A 119 14.03 2.57 -16.32
C ASP A 119 15.40 1.94 -16.66
N SER A 120 16.47 2.22 -15.89
CA SER A 120 17.80 1.64 -16.11
C SER A 120 17.98 0.25 -15.48
N GLY A 121 17.01 -0.23 -14.70
CA GLY A 121 16.90 -1.61 -14.19
C GLY A 121 15.81 -2.42 -14.89
N ARG A 122 15.89 -2.58 -16.23
CA ARG A 122 14.87 -3.14 -17.14
C ARG A 122 13.81 -4.05 -16.49
N LEU A 123 12.63 -3.50 -16.25
CA LEU A 123 11.37 -4.17 -16.55
C LEU A 123 10.40 -3.10 -17.05
N PRO A 124 10.15 -3.01 -18.38
CA PRO A 124 9.03 -2.24 -18.87
C PRO A 124 7.76 -2.96 -18.44
N LEU A 125 7.16 -2.55 -17.33
CA LEU A 125 5.72 -2.75 -17.19
C LEU A 125 5.08 -1.98 -18.35
N PRO A 126 4.19 -2.62 -19.14
CA PRO A 126 3.76 -2.08 -20.41
C PRO A 126 2.80 -0.91 -20.17
N VAL A 127 3.37 0.27 -19.96
CA VAL A 127 2.71 1.56 -20.14
C VAL A 127 3.60 2.35 -21.11
N MET A 128 3.23 2.25 -22.38
CA MET A 128 3.64 3.08 -23.53
C MET A 128 5.05 2.92 -24.11
N GLY A 129 5.17 2.11 -25.18
CA GLY A 129 6.21 2.25 -26.21
C GLY A 129 6.31 1.05 -27.17
N PRO A 130 6.53 1.24 -28.49
CA PRO A 130 6.76 0.13 -29.42
C PRO A 130 8.08 -0.57 -29.08
N LEU A 131 8.03 -1.90 -29.11
CA LEU A 131 9.15 -2.82 -28.90
C LEU A 131 10.35 -2.46 -29.80
N LEU A 132 11.45 -1.98 -29.20
CA LEU A 132 12.76 -1.99 -29.85
C LEU A 132 13.61 -3.13 -29.27
N PRO A 133 14.21 -3.98 -30.11
CA PRO A 133 15.10 -5.04 -29.65
C PRO A 133 16.50 -4.46 -29.48
N GLN A 134 17.01 -4.33 -28.25
CA GLN A 134 18.44 -4.09 -28.08
C GLN A 134 18.99 -4.62 -26.74
N GLY A 135 19.70 -5.73 -26.86
CA GLY A 135 21.11 -5.86 -26.46
C GLY A 135 21.46 -5.79 -24.97
N GLY A 136 21.86 -6.95 -24.42
CA GLY A 136 22.91 -7.02 -23.42
C GLY A 136 22.50 -6.78 -21.97
N ALA A 137 22.15 -7.86 -21.27
CA ALA A 137 22.57 -8.22 -19.91
C ALA A 137 21.86 -9.53 -19.60
N ALA A 138 22.62 -10.61 -19.36
CA ALA A 138 22.05 -11.88 -18.97
C ALA A 138 21.45 -11.74 -17.56
N TYR A 139 20.16 -11.41 -17.50
CA TYR A 139 19.37 -11.62 -16.29
C TYR A 139 19.49 -13.10 -15.92
N PRO A 140 19.68 -13.46 -14.64
CA PRO A 140 19.40 -14.83 -14.22
C PRO A 140 17.99 -15.12 -14.71
N ARG A 141 17.87 -16.14 -15.57
CA ARG A 141 16.66 -16.44 -16.34
C ARG A 141 15.52 -16.58 -15.34
N SER A 142 14.72 -15.53 -15.17
CA SER A 142 13.55 -15.57 -14.29
C SER A 142 12.71 -16.75 -14.76
N VAL A 143 12.20 -17.54 -13.81
CA VAL A 143 11.34 -18.69 -14.12
C VAL A 143 10.13 -18.24 -14.96
N TYR A 144 9.72 -16.99 -14.78
CA TYR A 144 8.63 -16.35 -15.52
C TYR A 144 9.14 -15.50 -16.68
N THR A 145 8.48 -15.62 -17.84
CA THR A 145 8.53 -14.64 -18.92
C THR A 145 7.45 -13.60 -18.71
N LEU A 146 7.50 -12.46 -19.43
CA LEU A 146 6.44 -11.45 -19.37
C LEU A 146 5.06 -12.05 -19.68
N GLU A 147 4.99 -12.93 -20.68
CA GLU A 147 3.77 -13.60 -21.08
C GLU A 147 3.24 -14.54 -19.98
N THR A 148 4.10 -15.39 -19.40
CA THR A 148 3.66 -16.31 -18.34
C THR A 148 3.29 -15.56 -17.06
N ALA A 149 4.08 -14.56 -16.65
CA ALA A 149 3.74 -13.71 -15.51
C ALA A 149 2.39 -12.99 -15.70
N THR A 150 2.19 -12.41 -16.89
CA THR A 150 0.93 -11.75 -17.26
C THR A 150 -0.25 -12.72 -17.15
N SER A 151 -0.12 -13.92 -17.73
CA SER A 151 -1.18 -14.94 -17.67
C SER A 151 -1.45 -15.40 -16.24
N THR A 152 -0.42 -15.66 -15.44
CA THR A 152 -0.56 -16.10 -14.04
C THR A 152 -1.26 -15.04 -13.19
N CYS A 153 -0.87 -13.76 -13.31
CA CYS A 153 -1.54 -12.67 -12.60
C CYS A 153 -3.00 -12.51 -13.04
N TYR A 154 -3.29 -12.74 -14.32
CA TYR A 154 -4.64 -12.65 -14.87
C TYR A 154 -5.62 -13.69 -14.32
N GLU A 155 -5.14 -14.85 -13.86
CA GLU A 155 -5.98 -15.87 -13.24
C GLU A 155 -6.63 -15.39 -11.93
N LYS A 156 -6.02 -14.41 -11.24
CA LYS A 156 -6.48 -13.89 -9.95
C LYS A 156 -7.02 -12.46 -10.05
N MET A 157 -6.48 -11.63 -10.95
CA MET A 157 -6.85 -10.23 -11.10
C MET A 157 -7.16 -9.92 -12.56
N LEU A 158 -8.44 -9.70 -12.87
CA LEU A 158 -8.91 -9.47 -14.24
C LEU A 158 -8.70 -8.03 -14.72
N VAL A 159 -8.54 -7.09 -13.79
CA VAL A 159 -8.35 -5.67 -14.07
C VAL A 159 -6.87 -5.37 -14.16
N LYS A 160 -6.41 -4.74 -15.25
CA LYS A 160 -5.03 -4.27 -15.45
C LYS A 160 -4.80 -2.93 -14.73
N ASP A 161 -4.81 -2.97 -13.41
CA ASP A 161 -4.53 -1.83 -12.54
C ASP A 161 -3.16 -1.96 -11.87
N LEU A 162 -2.85 -1.08 -10.92
CA LEU A 162 -1.61 -1.09 -10.14
C LEU A 162 -1.34 -2.46 -9.48
N TYR A 163 -2.36 -3.12 -8.94
CA TYR A 163 -2.20 -4.42 -8.26
C TYR A 163 -1.79 -5.51 -9.27
N PHE A 164 -2.44 -5.53 -10.44
CA PHE A 164 -2.06 -6.43 -11.53
C PHE A 164 -0.62 -6.19 -11.99
N TYR A 165 -0.24 -4.93 -12.22
CA TYR A 165 1.12 -4.62 -12.67
C TYR A 165 2.18 -4.88 -11.60
N SER A 166 1.86 -4.66 -10.31
CA SER A 166 2.72 -5.07 -9.19
C SER A 166 2.95 -6.58 -9.20
N CYS A 167 1.90 -7.38 -9.36
CA CYS A 167 2.02 -8.83 -9.48
C CYS A 167 2.97 -9.24 -10.61
N VAL A 168 2.80 -8.67 -11.81
CA VAL A 168 3.65 -9.02 -12.96
C VAL A 168 5.11 -8.64 -12.69
N PHE A 169 5.34 -7.46 -12.11
CA PHE A 169 6.68 -7.02 -11.74
C PHE A 169 7.33 -7.94 -10.69
N ASP A 170 6.60 -8.27 -9.63
CA ASP A 170 7.10 -9.12 -8.56
C ASP A 170 7.41 -10.54 -9.06
N LEU A 171 6.56 -11.12 -9.92
CA LEU A 171 6.84 -12.43 -10.54
C LEU A 171 8.10 -12.41 -11.41
N LEU A 172 8.31 -11.35 -12.19
CA LEU A 172 9.47 -11.22 -13.07
C LEU A 172 10.76 -10.99 -12.30
N THR A 173 10.70 -10.26 -11.17
CA THR A 173 11.88 -9.94 -10.36
C THR A 173 12.24 -11.03 -9.36
N THR A 174 11.25 -11.68 -8.74
CA THR A 174 11.47 -12.67 -7.67
C THR A 174 11.39 -14.10 -8.16
N GLY A 175 10.54 -14.38 -9.15
CA GLY A 175 10.20 -15.74 -9.56
C GLY A 175 9.30 -16.50 -8.58
N ASP A 176 8.77 -15.87 -7.53
CA ASP A 176 7.93 -16.52 -6.52
C ASP A 176 6.43 -16.31 -6.80
N ALA A 177 5.69 -17.40 -6.98
CA ALA A 177 4.25 -17.37 -7.24
C ALA A 177 3.42 -16.75 -6.09
N ASN A 178 3.95 -16.72 -4.86
CA ASN A 178 3.27 -16.14 -3.70
C ASN A 178 2.95 -14.64 -3.89
N PHE A 179 3.70 -13.93 -4.73
CA PHE A 179 3.40 -12.52 -5.04
C PHE A 179 2.09 -12.33 -5.79
N THR A 180 1.60 -13.36 -6.48
CA THR A 180 0.25 -13.34 -7.05
C THR A 180 -0.81 -13.26 -5.95
N ALA A 181 -0.62 -14.03 -4.87
CA ALA A 181 -1.50 -13.98 -3.72
C ALA A 181 -1.36 -12.65 -2.96
N ALA A 182 -0.14 -12.11 -2.83
CA ALA A 182 0.11 -10.83 -2.18
C ALA A 182 -0.61 -9.66 -2.87
N ALA A 183 -0.44 -9.53 -4.18
CA ALA A 183 -1.11 -8.49 -4.96
C ALA A 183 -2.64 -8.64 -4.93
N HIS A 184 -3.15 -9.87 -5.05
CA HIS A 184 -4.59 -10.13 -4.94
C HIS A 184 -5.14 -9.80 -3.55
N SER A 185 -4.44 -10.15 -2.47
CA SER A 185 -4.83 -9.78 -1.10
C SER A 185 -4.80 -8.27 -0.88
N ALA A 186 -3.86 -7.54 -1.48
CA ALA A 186 -3.81 -6.09 -1.41
C ALA A 186 -5.03 -5.44 -2.11
N LEU A 187 -5.51 -6.02 -3.21
CA LEU A 187 -6.78 -5.58 -3.83
C LEU A 187 -7.97 -5.86 -2.91
N GLN A 188 -8.05 -7.05 -2.31
CA GLN A 188 -9.12 -7.36 -1.35
C GLN A 188 -9.11 -6.43 -0.13
N ASP A 189 -7.93 -5.94 0.27
CA ASP A 189 -7.80 -4.98 1.35
C ASP A 189 -8.37 -3.62 1.02
N VAL A 190 -8.08 -3.08 -0.16
CA VAL A 190 -8.65 -1.79 -0.55
C VAL A 190 -10.17 -1.90 -0.72
N GLU A 191 -10.68 -3.04 -1.20
CA GLU A 191 -12.11 -3.30 -1.29
C GLU A 191 -12.80 -3.31 0.08
N ALA A 192 -12.15 -3.89 1.09
CA ALA A 192 -12.66 -3.94 2.46
C ALA A 192 -12.51 -2.61 3.21
N LEU A 193 -11.43 -1.87 2.97
CA LEU A 193 -11.10 -0.63 3.66
C LEU A 193 -11.80 0.60 3.05
N HIS A 194 -11.91 0.68 1.72
CA HIS A 194 -12.36 1.87 1.04
C HIS A 194 -13.86 1.79 0.70
N PRO A 195 -14.71 2.70 1.21
CA PRO A 195 -16.16 2.61 1.03
C PRO A 195 -16.61 2.89 -0.41
N ARG A 196 -15.80 3.62 -1.18
CA ARG A 196 -16.11 4.05 -2.55
C ARG A 196 -15.39 3.18 -3.56
N ARG A 197 -16.16 2.48 -4.42
CA ARG A 197 -15.64 1.51 -5.40
C ARG A 197 -14.77 2.14 -6.47
N GLU A 198 -15.01 3.41 -6.79
CA GLU A 198 -14.24 4.13 -7.81
C GLU A 198 -12.77 4.37 -7.42
N HIS A 199 -12.39 4.13 -6.16
CA HIS A 199 -11.01 4.23 -5.68
C HIS A 199 -10.35 2.86 -5.47
N TRP A 200 -11.03 1.75 -5.74
CA TRP A 200 -10.46 0.40 -5.58
C TRP A 200 -9.40 0.09 -6.62
N HIS A 201 -9.53 0.66 -7.82
CA HIS A 201 -8.59 0.42 -8.92
C HIS A 201 -7.78 1.68 -9.20
N ILE A 202 -6.46 1.55 -9.12
CA ILE A 202 -5.52 2.62 -9.42
C ILE A 202 -4.94 2.35 -10.80
N PHE A 203 -5.33 3.16 -11.78
CA PHE A 203 -4.79 3.03 -13.14
C PHE A 203 -3.55 3.90 -13.31
N PRO A 204 -2.50 3.40 -13.98
CA PRO A 204 -1.33 4.22 -14.29
C PRO A 204 -1.76 5.44 -15.10
N SER A 205 -1.25 6.61 -14.73
CA SER A 205 -1.51 7.84 -15.47
C SER A 205 -0.94 7.68 -16.88
N SER A 206 -1.79 7.72 -17.90
CA SER A 206 -1.37 7.98 -19.28
C SER A 206 -0.50 9.22 -19.26
N GLY A 207 0.76 9.12 -19.68
CA GLY A 207 1.72 10.24 -19.70
C GLY A 207 1.13 11.45 -20.43
N GLY A 208 0.51 12.35 -19.67
CA GLY A 208 -0.05 13.60 -20.13
C GLY A 208 1.06 14.61 -20.28
N VAL A 209 1.67 14.64 -21.47
CA VAL A 209 2.44 15.79 -21.94
C VAL A 209 1.62 17.05 -21.71
N GLY A 210 2.26 18.04 -21.09
CA GLY A 210 1.63 19.22 -20.53
C GLY A 210 0.62 19.93 -21.44
N LYS A 211 -0.48 20.34 -20.83
CA LYS A 211 -1.15 21.59 -21.19
C LYS A 211 -1.39 22.35 -19.91
N GLY A 212 -0.51 23.30 -19.64
CA GLY A 212 -0.83 24.41 -18.74
C GLY A 212 -2.09 25.09 -19.27
N SER A 213 -3.21 24.86 -18.60
CA SER A 213 -4.37 25.72 -18.75
C SER A 213 -4.23 26.81 -17.72
N LYS A 214 -3.74 27.96 -18.18
CA LYS A 214 -3.79 29.23 -17.47
C LYS A 214 -5.26 29.49 -17.13
N PHE A 215 -5.63 29.36 -15.85
CA PHE A 215 -6.87 29.96 -15.35
C PHE A 215 -6.65 31.48 -15.36
N PHE A 216 -7.06 32.13 -16.45
CA PHE A 216 -7.24 33.57 -16.49
C PHE A 216 -8.45 33.94 -15.63
N LEU A 217 -8.26 34.95 -14.79
CA LEU A 217 -9.26 35.56 -13.92
C LEU A 217 -10.57 35.85 -14.66
N GLY A 218 -11.66 35.23 -14.20
CA GLY A 218 -13.01 35.69 -14.50
C GLY A 218 -13.36 36.88 -13.61
N LEU A 219 -13.46 38.06 -14.20
CA LEU A 219 -14.18 39.19 -13.63
C LEU A 219 -15.67 38.83 -13.65
N GLY A 220 -16.31 38.65 -12.49
CA GLY A 220 -17.74 38.33 -12.45
C GLY A 220 -18.24 37.99 -11.05
N LEU A 221 -18.70 39.02 -10.35
CA LEU A 221 -19.24 39.04 -9.01
C LEU A 221 -20.54 38.21 -8.86
N VAL A 222 -20.73 37.64 -7.66
CA VAL A 222 -21.98 37.15 -7.03
C VAL A 222 -22.52 35.79 -7.48
N CYS A 223 -22.33 34.75 -6.66
CA CYS A 223 -23.36 34.30 -5.71
C CYS A 223 -22.80 33.18 -4.81
N LEU A 224 -23.12 33.24 -3.52
CA LEU A 224 -22.82 32.20 -2.54
C LEU A 224 -23.40 30.85 -2.98
N THR A 225 -22.56 29.81 -2.97
CA THR A 225 -22.91 28.53 -2.34
C THR A 225 -21.66 27.88 -1.79
N LEU A 226 -21.56 27.89 -0.45
CA LEU A 226 -20.78 26.93 0.32
C LEU A 226 -21.26 25.52 -0.04
N VAL A 227 -20.35 24.67 -0.52
CA VAL A 227 -20.47 23.22 -0.35
C VAL A 227 -19.11 22.72 0.09
N ALA A 228 -19.02 22.43 1.39
CA ALA A 228 -17.92 21.70 1.98
C ALA A 228 -18.09 20.21 1.65
N PHE A 229 -16.98 19.56 1.34
CA PHE A 229 -16.75 18.16 1.65
C PHE A 229 -15.41 18.08 2.37
#